data_AF-A0A1E5VIQ4-F1
#
_entry.id   AF-A0A1E5VIQ4-F1
#
_cell.length_a   1.000
_cell.length_b   1.000
_cell.length_c   1.000
_cell.angle_alpha   90.00
_cell.angle_beta   90.00
_cell.angle_gamma   90.00
#
_symmetry.space_group_name_H-M   'P 1'
#
loop_
_entity.id
_entity.type
_entity.pdbx_description
1 polymer ?
#
loop_
_entity_poly.entity_id
_entity_poly.type
_entity_poly.pdbx_seq_one_letter_code
_entity_poly.pdbx_strand_id
1 'polypeptide(L)'
;MPFSPRPRLARRLRRLARRLRAMLPSAAAPAGDERRAWEPPFDASAPAPPMSYPITDLAALASRAYLSAAANFHLPFNRASVRGSGKPLPARRRVLVCHDMEGGYRDDAAPQGGADPDAYALWHWHLVDVFVYFSHYLVTLPPPCWTNAAHLHGVKVYFHCLSQSSPFLLYTGIALVLIVLL
;
A
#
# COMPACT_ATOMS: atom_id res chain seq x y z
N MET A 1 39.87 -3.74 58.36
CA MET A 1 38.70 -4.23 57.61
C MET A 1 37.95 -3.03 57.03
N PRO A 2 38.08 -2.65 55.74
CA PRO A 2 37.29 -1.56 55.19
C PRO A 2 35.91 -2.08 54.76
N PHE A 3 34.86 -1.40 55.21
CA PHE A 3 33.47 -1.69 54.89
C PHE A 3 33.21 -1.48 53.39
N SER A 4 32.88 -2.56 52.67
CA SER A 4 32.39 -2.50 51.29
C SER A 4 30.92 -2.03 51.26
N PRO A 5 30.56 -0.97 50.50
CA PRO A 5 29.16 -0.56 50.37
C PRO A 5 28.37 -1.58 49.53
N ARG A 6 27.30 -2.12 50.11
CA ARG A 6 26.50 -3.22 49.54
C ARG A 6 25.95 -2.90 48.13
N PRO A 7 26.01 -3.84 47.16
CA PRO A 7 25.67 -3.64 45.72
C PRO A 7 24.16 -3.44 45.43
N ARG A 8 23.32 -3.38 46.46
CA ARG A 8 21.85 -3.34 46.31
C ARG A 8 21.32 -1.96 45.94
N LEU A 9 21.96 -0.89 46.42
CA LEU A 9 21.55 0.49 46.14
C LEU A 9 21.85 0.86 44.68
N ALA A 10 23.06 0.57 44.20
CA ALA A 10 23.45 0.78 42.81
C ALA A 10 22.53 0.04 41.83
N ARG A 11 22.10 -1.18 42.18
CA ARG A 11 21.19 -1.97 41.35
C ARG A 11 19.76 -1.41 41.33
N ARG A 12 19.31 -0.78 42.42
CA ARG A 12 18.02 -0.05 42.48
C ARG A 12 18.08 1.24 41.67
N LEU A 13 19.14 2.03 41.80
CA LEU A 13 19.34 3.26 41.04
C LEU A 13 19.41 2.98 39.54
N ARG A 14 20.12 1.93 39.11
CA ARG A 14 20.14 1.49 37.70
C ARG A 14 18.80 0.99 37.17
N ARG A 15 17.93 0.45 38.04
CA ARG A 15 16.56 0.06 37.64
C ARG A 15 15.65 1.28 37.53
N LEU A 16 15.78 2.25 38.44
CA LEU A 16 15.03 3.50 38.40
C LEU A 16 15.42 4.34 37.18
N ALA A 17 16.71 4.49 36.90
CA ALA A 17 17.22 5.21 35.73
C ALA A 17 16.73 4.59 34.41
N ARG A 18 16.68 3.25 34.30
CA ARG A 18 16.12 2.56 33.13
C ARG A 18 14.62 2.78 32.97
N ARG A 19 13.86 2.81 34.08
CA ARG A 19 12.43 3.11 34.05
C ARG A 19 12.16 4.56 33.65
N LEU A 20 12.92 5.51 34.18
CA LEU A 20 12.83 6.92 33.79
C LEU A 20 13.19 7.13 32.32
N ARG A 21 14.22 6.43 31.81
CA ARG A 21 14.60 6.47 30.40
C ARG A 21 13.57 5.84 29.45
N ALA A 22 12.81 4.86 29.93
CA ALA A 22 11.68 4.27 29.19
C ALA A 22 10.38 5.11 29.28
N MET A 23 10.33 6.07 30.20
CA MET A 23 9.21 7.00 30.38
C MET A 23 9.45 8.37 29.72
N LEU A 24 10.68 8.67 29.33
CA LEU A 24 10.97 9.82 28.49
C LEU A 24 10.44 9.52 27.08
N PRO A 25 9.56 10.36 26.52
CA PRO A 25 9.15 10.20 25.13
C PRO A 25 10.40 10.21 24.26
N SER A 26 10.53 9.20 23.40
CA SER A 26 11.53 9.25 22.33
C SER A 26 11.27 10.53 21.57
N ALA A 27 12.27 11.40 21.47
CA ALA A 27 12.19 12.55 20.58
C ALA A 27 11.94 11.99 19.18
N ALA A 28 10.70 12.09 18.70
CA ALA A 28 10.37 11.78 17.33
C ALA A 28 11.24 12.68 16.47
N ALA A 29 11.84 12.11 15.43
CA ALA A 29 12.50 12.89 14.40
C ALA A 29 11.54 14.01 13.94
N PRO A 30 12.06 15.19 13.57
CA PRO A 30 11.20 16.25 13.04
C PRO A 30 10.36 15.65 11.91
N ALA A 31 9.03 15.75 12.04
CA ALA A 31 8.12 15.36 11.00
C ALA A 31 8.52 16.12 9.74
N GLY A 32 9.11 15.40 8.78
CA GLY A 32 9.26 15.89 7.42
C GLY A 32 7.88 16.22 6.86
N ASP A 33 7.81 16.82 5.68
CA ASP A 33 6.54 16.99 4.97
C ASP A 33 5.81 15.63 4.94
N GLU A 34 4.80 15.44 5.79
CA GLU A 34 4.09 14.17 5.96
C GLU A 34 3.20 13.86 4.76
N ARG A 35 3.16 14.78 3.79
CA ARG A 35 2.43 14.60 2.54
C ARG A 35 3.03 13.47 1.74
N ARG A 36 2.14 12.61 1.28
CA ARG A 36 2.53 11.49 0.41
C ARG A 36 2.92 12.06 -0.94
N ALA A 37 3.83 11.38 -1.64
CA ALA A 37 4.39 11.87 -2.89
C ALA A 37 3.34 12.10 -4.01
N TRP A 38 2.15 11.50 -3.90
CA TRP A 38 1.04 11.69 -4.84
C TRP A 38 0.00 12.72 -4.38
N GLU A 39 0.13 13.27 -3.17
CA GLU A 39 -0.76 14.32 -2.69
C GLU A 39 -0.47 15.65 -3.43
N PRO A 40 -1.50 16.44 -3.76
CA PRO A 40 -1.32 17.72 -4.43
C PRO A 40 -0.24 18.62 -3.78
N PRO A 41 0.64 19.25 -4.57
CA PRO A 41 0.64 19.31 -6.03
C PRO A 41 1.31 18.08 -6.68
N PHE A 42 0.51 17.15 -7.19
CA PHE A 42 0.94 15.97 -7.94
C PHE A 42 0.36 16.06 -9.34
N ASP A 43 1.23 16.07 -10.34
CA ASP A 43 0.86 16.08 -11.75
C ASP A 43 1.28 14.76 -12.40
N ALA A 44 0.31 13.88 -12.61
CA ALA A 44 0.55 12.57 -13.24
C ALA A 44 0.99 12.66 -14.70
N SER A 45 0.84 13.81 -15.36
CA SER A 45 1.25 14.01 -16.75
C SER A 45 2.73 14.40 -16.88
N ALA A 46 3.34 14.87 -15.79
CA ALA A 46 4.73 15.32 -15.77
C ALA A 46 5.71 14.15 -15.57
N PRO A 47 6.92 14.21 -16.16
CA PRO A 47 7.98 13.26 -15.86
C PRO A 47 8.42 13.32 -14.40
N ALA A 48 8.39 12.16 -13.72
CA ALA A 48 8.79 11.99 -12.33
C ALA A 48 9.25 10.54 -12.07
N PRO A 49 9.90 10.22 -10.93
CA PRO A 49 10.11 8.82 -10.55
C PRO A 49 8.81 8.01 -10.67
N PRO A 50 8.82 6.83 -11.32
CA PRO A 50 7.61 6.03 -11.49
C PRO A 50 6.97 5.67 -10.16
N MET A 51 5.66 5.89 -10.05
CA MET A 51 4.90 5.65 -8.84
C MET A 51 3.46 5.26 -9.17
N SER A 52 2.92 4.33 -8.38
CA SER A 52 1.50 4.02 -8.30
C SER A 52 0.82 5.02 -7.35
N TYR A 53 -0.39 5.42 -7.70
CA TYR A 53 -1.15 6.40 -6.95
C TYR A 53 -2.66 6.13 -7.10
N PRO A 54 -3.49 6.55 -6.14
CA PRO A 54 -4.93 6.39 -6.19
C PRO A 54 -5.60 7.40 -7.12
N ILE A 55 -6.87 7.15 -7.44
CA ILE A 55 -7.76 8.19 -7.96
C ILE A 55 -8.51 8.76 -6.77
N THR A 56 -8.29 10.03 -6.46
CA THR A 56 -8.77 10.67 -5.23
C THR A 56 -10.14 11.32 -5.36
N ASP A 57 -10.53 11.72 -6.57
CA ASP A 57 -11.78 12.44 -6.83
C ASP A 57 -12.48 12.01 -8.14
N LEU A 58 -13.73 12.43 -8.28
CA LEU A 58 -14.58 12.06 -9.42
C LEU A 58 -14.13 12.72 -10.73
N ALA A 59 -13.48 13.89 -10.69
CA ALA A 59 -13.00 14.56 -11.90
C ALA A 59 -11.80 13.79 -12.50
N ALA A 60 -10.86 13.37 -11.65
CA ALA A 60 -9.78 12.48 -12.02
C ALA A 60 -10.31 11.13 -12.55
N LEU A 61 -11.32 10.54 -11.92
CA LEU A 61 -11.97 9.31 -12.40
C LEU A 61 -12.62 9.49 -13.77
N ALA A 62 -13.33 10.60 -13.97
CA ALA A 62 -14.01 10.93 -15.22
C ALA A 62 -13.04 11.26 -16.36
N SER A 63 -11.87 11.84 -16.05
CA SER A 63 -10.84 12.18 -17.04
C SER A 63 -10.32 10.98 -17.83
N ARG A 64 -10.37 9.78 -17.23
CA ARG A 64 -9.77 8.55 -17.76
C ARG A 64 -8.27 8.67 -18.08
N ALA A 65 -7.56 9.64 -17.49
CA ALA A 65 -6.12 9.80 -17.71
C ALA A 65 -5.33 8.55 -17.29
N TYR A 66 -5.81 7.79 -16.30
CA TYR A 66 -5.28 6.49 -15.88
C TYR A 66 -5.37 5.38 -16.94
N LEU A 67 -5.98 5.62 -18.10
CA LEU A 67 -6.03 4.69 -19.24
C LEU A 67 -5.25 5.20 -20.46
N SER A 68 -4.65 6.39 -20.40
CA SER A 68 -3.99 7.05 -21.53
C SER A 68 -2.53 7.34 -21.23
N ALA A 69 -1.62 6.67 -21.94
CA ALA A 69 -0.18 6.92 -21.81
C ALA A 69 0.22 8.34 -22.27
N ALA A 70 -0.61 8.99 -23.08
CA ALA A 70 -0.40 10.38 -23.50
C ALA A 70 -0.79 11.39 -22.41
N ALA A 71 -1.74 11.03 -21.53
CA ALA A 71 -2.22 11.91 -20.45
C ALA A 71 -1.59 11.57 -19.09
N ASN A 72 -0.90 10.43 -18.98
CA ASN A 72 -0.34 9.92 -17.74
C ASN A 72 1.03 9.30 -17.98
N PHE A 73 2.07 10.01 -17.54
CA PHE A 73 3.47 9.59 -17.65
C PHE A 73 3.75 8.29 -16.88
N HIS A 74 3.04 8.06 -15.77
CA HIS A 74 3.27 6.90 -14.90
C HIS A 74 2.58 5.61 -15.39
N LEU A 75 1.61 5.70 -16.30
CA LEU A 75 0.82 4.55 -16.75
C LEU A 75 1.66 3.37 -17.28
N PRO A 76 2.68 3.56 -18.14
CA PRO A 76 3.50 2.45 -18.64
C PRO A 76 4.18 1.64 -17.53
N PHE A 77 4.49 2.29 -16.40
CA PHE A 77 5.10 1.65 -15.24
C PHE A 77 4.07 1.00 -14.31
N ASN A 78 2.84 1.53 -14.29
CA ASN A 78 1.72 1.02 -13.49
C ASN A 78 0.95 -0.11 -14.18
N ARG A 79 1.42 -0.60 -15.32
CA ARG A 79 0.82 -1.75 -15.99
C ARG A 79 1.45 -3.05 -15.49
N ALA A 80 0.61 -4.00 -15.06
CA ALA A 80 1.07 -5.34 -14.73
C ALA A 80 1.69 -6.02 -15.97
N SER A 81 2.83 -6.68 -15.77
CA SER A 81 3.54 -7.41 -16.82
C SER A 81 3.18 -8.90 -16.84
N VAL A 82 2.69 -9.41 -15.71
CA VAL A 82 2.27 -10.81 -15.56
C VAL A 82 0.77 -10.90 -15.80
N ARG A 83 0.36 -11.78 -16.71
CA ARG A 83 -1.05 -12.03 -17.00
C ARG A 83 -1.68 -12.83 -15.88
N GLY A 84 -2.90 -12.46 -15.49
CA GLY A 84 -3.70 -13.27 -14.58
C GLY A 84 -3.99 -14.66 -15.17
N SER A 85 -4.23 -15.64 -14.31
CA SER A 85 -4.44 -17.03 -14.73
C SER A 85 -5.68 -17.23 -15.59
N GLY A 86 -6.66 -16.32 -15.51
CA GLY A 86 -7.97 -16.44 -16.17
C GLY A 86 -8.83 -17.63 -15.70
N LYS A 87 -8.30 -18.48 -14.82
CA LYS A 87 -8.96 -19.69 -14.36
C LYS A 87 -10.12 -19.34 -13.41
N PRO A 88 -11.23 -20.08 -13.44
CA PRO A 88 -12.23 -20.02 -12.39
C PRO A 88 -11.60 -20.29 -11.02
N LEU A 89 -12.18 -19.70 -9.97
CA LEU A 89 -11.75 -20.01 -8.60
C LEU A 89 -12.11 -21.47 -8.29
N PRO A 90 -11.29 -22.19 -7.52
CA PRO A 90 -11.53 -23.60 -7.24
C PRO A 90 -12.81 -23.79 -6.43
N ALA A 91 -13.50 -24.92 -6.64
CA ALA A 91 -14.73 -25.29 -5.94
C ALA A 91 -14.46 -25.84 -4.51
N ARG A 92 -13.72 -25.06 -3.71
CA ARG A 92 -13.42 -25.32 -2.30
C ARG A 92 -13.61 -24.06 -1.46
N ARG A 93 -13.40 -24.16 -0.15
CA ARG A 93 -13.28 -22.98 0.74
C ARG A 93 -12.12 -22.11 0.26
N ARG A 94 -12.33 -20.80 0.25
CA ARG A 94 -11.38 -19.82 -0.30
C ARG A 94 -10.83 -18.92 0.78
N VAL A 95 -9.58 -18.53 0.63
CA VAL A 95 -8.93 -17.53 1.46
C VAL A 95 -8.82 -16.23 0.67
N LEU A 96 -9.37 -15.16 1.24
CA LEU A 96 -9.20 -13.80 0.76
C LEU A 96 -8.24 -13.08 1.69
N VAL A 97 -7.24 -12.41 1.12
CA VAL A 97 -6.37 -11.48 1.83
C VAL A 97 -6.73 -10.07 1.39
N CYS A 98 -7.04 -9.21 2.37
CA CYS A 98 -7.30 -7.79 2.16
C CYS A 98 -6.11 -7.02 2.72
N HIS A 99 -5.35 -6.37 1.85
CA HIS A 99 -4.23 -5.51 2.23
C HIS A 99 -4.76 -4.12 2.55
N ASP A 100 -4.81 -3.77 3.84
CA ASP A 100 -5.26 -2.46 4.34
C ASP A 100 -4.14 -1.83 5.19
N MET A 101 -3.21 -1.14 4.51
CA MET A 101 -2.09 -0.45 5.17
C MET A 101 -2.36 1.04 5.23
N GLU A 102 -3.17 1.50 6.20
CA GLU A 102 -3.40 2.91 6.57
C GLU A 102 -3.28 3.89 5.37
N GLY A 103 -4.27 3.84 4.49
CA GLY A 103 -4.33 4.66 3.28
C GLY A 103 -3.55 4.12 2.07
N GLY A 104 -2.79 3.03 2.16
CA GLY A 104 -2.09 2.41 1.03
C GLY A 104 -1.02 3.30 0.37
N TYR A 105 -0.37 2.79 -0.68
CA TYR A 105 0.66 3.48 -1.46
C TYR A 105 1.77 4.11 -0.59
N ARG A 106 2.41 3.27 0.24
CA ARG A 106 3.58 3.61 1.04
C ARG A 106 4.82 3.15 0.26
N ASP A 107 5.63 2.25 0.82
CA ASP A 107 6.77 1.66 0.09
C ASP A 107 6.35 0.86 -1.15
N ASP A 108 5.10 0.40 -1.16
CA ASP A 108 4.47 -0.28 -2.28
C ASP A 108 3.94 0.67 -3.38
N ALA A 109 4.06 1.99 -3.21
CA ALA A 109 3.82 2.94 -4.29
C ALA A 109 4.86 2.83 -5.40
N ALA A 110 6.09 2.38 -5.09
CA ALA A 110 7.09 2.11 -6.11
C ALA A 110 6.64 0.89 -6.94
N PRO A 111 6.45 1.01 -8.28
CA PRO A 111 5.89 -0.07 -9.09
C PRO A 111 6.73 -1.36 -9.07
N GLN A 112 8.02 -1.24 -8.80
CA GLN A 112 8.99 -2.34 -8.72
C GLN A 112 9.33 -2.75 -7.27
N GLY A 113 8.62 -2.21 -6.28
CA GLY A 113 8.90 -2.40 -4.86
C GLY A 113 9.84 -1.34 -4.28
N GLY A 114 9.78 -1.19 -2.96
CA GLY A 114 10.62 -0.28 -2.18
C GLY A 114 11.89 -0.95 -1.63
N ALA A 115 12.71 -0.16 -0.95
CA ALA A 115 13.93 -0.63 -0.28
C ALA A 115 13.74 -0.97 1.20
N ASP A 116 12.54 -0.74 1.75
CA ASP A 116 12.23 -1.01 3.16
C ASP A 116 12.11 -2.52 3.41
N PRO A 117 13.03 -3.12 4.20
CA PRO A 117 12.95 -4.54 4.55
C PRO A 117 11.79 -4.86 5.51
N ASP A 118 11.25 -3.86 6.21
CA ASP A 118 10.16 -4.00 7.17
C ASP A 118 8.77 -3.77 6.54
N ALA A 119 8.73 -3.48 5.24
CA ALA A 119 7.50 -3.33 4.48
C ALA A 119 6.66 -4.61 4.51
N TYR A 120 5.34 -4.46 4.48
CA TYR A 120 4.43 -5.61 4.47
C TYR A 120 4.68 -6.49 3.24
N ALA A 121 4.95 -7.77 3.49
CA ALA A 121 5.18 -8.77 2.46
C ALA A 121 4.25 -9.98 2.68
N LEU A 122 3.62 -10.43 1.59
CA LEU A 122 2.84 -11.66 1.57
C LEU A 122 3.68 -12.78 0.97
N TRP A 123 3.99 -13.82 1.76
CA TRP A 123 4.83 -14.94 1.33
C TRP A 123 4.02 -16.18 0.94
N HIS A 124 2.91 -16.44 1.64
CA HIS A 124 2.13 -17.66 1.49
C HIS A 124 1.06 -17.55 0.40
N TRP A 125 1.42 -17.04 -0.78
CA TRP A 125 0.50 -16.87 -1.92
C TRP A 125 -0.24 -18.15 -2.31
N HIS A 126 0.38 -19.31 -2.14
CA HIS A 126 -0.21 -20.63 -2.42
C HIS A 126 -1.42 -20.98 -1.55
N LEU A 127 -1.62 -20.27 -0.42
CA LEU A 127 -2.80 -20.42 0.43
C LEU A 127 -3.92 -19.43 0.08
N VAL A 128 -3.63 -18.43 -0.77
CA VAL A 128 -4.52 -17.32 -1.07
C VAL A 128 -5.20 -17.56 -2.41
N ASP A 129 -6.52 -17.38 -2.46
CA ASP A 129 -7.29 -17.50 -3.69
C ASP A 129 -7.59 -16.13 -4.30
N VAL A 130 -7.77 -15.13 -3.44
CA VAL A 130 -8.13 -13.77 -3.79
C VAL A 130 -7.32 -12.78 -2.97
N PHE A 131 -6.71 -11.81 -3.65
CA PHE A 131 -6.02 -10.68 -3.03
C PHE A 131 -6.76 -9.39 -3.37
N VAL A 132 -7.06 -8.58 -2.36
CA VAL A 132 -7.68 -7.26 -2.50
C VAL A 132 -6.70 -6.22 -2.00
N TYR A 133 -6.32 -5.29 -2.86
CA TYR A 133 -5.56 -4.12 -2.45
C TYR A 133 -6.53 -3.02 -2.02
N PHE A 134 -6.63 -2.80 -0.71
CA PHE A 134 -7.54 -1.85 -0.10
C PHE A 134 -6.81 -0.58 0.31
N SER A 135 -7.49 0.55 0.11
CA SER A 135 -7.08 1.83 0.68
C SER A 135 -8.32 2.69 0.92
N HIS A 136 -8.10 3.85 1.52
CA HIS A 136 -9.16 4.77 1.90
C HIS A 136 -9.47 5.82 0.81
N TYR A 137 -9.00 5.61 -0.42
CA TYR A 137 -9.25 6.50 -1.56
C TYR A 137 -10.44 6.06 -2.41
N LEU A 138 -11.00 7.02 -3.16
CA LEU A 138 -12.18 6.84 -4.00
C LEU A 138 -12.04 5.63 -4.93
N VAL A 139 -10.93 5.53 -5.68
CA VAL A 139 -10.55 4.31 -6.40
C VAL A 139 -9.08 3.99 -6.14
N THR A 140 -8.83 2.76 -5.74
CA THR A 140 -7.53 2.25 -5.32
C THR A 140 -7.09 1.15 -6.27
N LEU A 141 -6.23 1.48 -7.24
CA LEU A 141 -5.64 0.53 -8.18
C LEU A 141 -4.45 -0.23 -7.53
N PRO A 142 -4.43 -1.57 -7.53
CA PRO A 142 -3.31 -2.33 -6.96
C PRO A 142 -2.00 -2.01 -7.70
N PRO A 143 -0.93 -1.63 -6.99
CA PRO A 143 0.38 -1.44 -7.59
C PRO A 143 0.88 -2.70 -8.33
N PRO A 144 1.67 -2.55 -9.41
CA PRO A 144 2.16 -3.70 -10.19
C PRO A 144 2.98 -4.71 -9.40
N CYS A 145 3.71 -4.28 -8.36
CA CYS A 145 4.46 -5.18 -7.50
C CYS A 145 3.52 -6.24 -6.86
N TRP A 146 2.34 -5.82 -6.40
CA TRP A 146 1.29 -6.71 -5.88
C TRP A 146 0.59 -7.51 -6.97
N THR A 147 0.18 -6.84 -8.06
CA THR A 147 -0.56 -7.50 -9.15
C THR A 147 0.27 -8.58 -9.82
N ASN A 148 1.54 -8.29 -10.10
CA ASN A 148 2.47 -9.25 -10.70
C ASN A 148 2.72 -10.45 -9.77
N ALA A 149 2.97 -10.19 -8.48
CA ALA A 149 3.19 -11.26 -7.50
C ALA A 149 1.98 -12.19 -7.41
N ALA A 150 0.78 -11.63 -7.26
CA ALA A 150 -0.46 -12.41 -7.22
C ALA A 150 -0.68 -13.23 -8.51
N HIS A 151 -0.51 -12.60 -9.68
CA HIS A 151 -0.68 -13.28 -10.96
C HIS A 151 0.33 -14.41 -11.20
N LEU A 152 1.59 -14.24 -10.78
CA LEU A 152 2.61 -15.31 -10.82
C LEU A 152 2.17 -16.54 -10.03
N HIS A 153 1.46 -16.34 -8.93
CA HIS A 153 0.93 -17.41 -8.08
C HIS A 153 -0.48 -17.87 -8.46
N GLY A 154 -1.06 -17.33 -9.53
CA GLY A 154 -2.40 -17.68 -9.99
C GLY A 154 -3.53 -17.14 -9.11
N VAL A 155 -3.23 -16.18 -8.24
CA VAL A 155 -4.18 -15.52 -7.33
C VAL A 155 -4.94 -14.42 -8.08
N LYS A 156 -6.26 -14.32 -7.84
CA LYS A 156 -7.07 -13.24 -8.44
C LYS A 156 -6.88 -11.96 -7.66
N VAL A 157 -6.66 -10.85 -8.37
CA VAL A 157 -6.47 -9.52 -7.79
C VAL A 157 -7.72 -8.69 -8.02
N TYR A 158 -8.14 -7.98 -6.97
CA TYR A 158 -9.16 -6.94 -7.07
C TYR A 158 -8.67 -5.63 -6.49
N PHE A 159 -9.22 -4.56 -7.04
CA PHE A 159 -9.02 -3.20 -6.59
C PHE A 159 -10.18 -2.77 -5.69
N HIS A 160 -9.96 -1.75 -4.86
CA HIS A 160 -11.01 -1.19 -4.02
C HIS A 160 -11.59 0.09 -4.64
N CYS A 161 -12.91 0.26 -4.57
CA CYS A 161 -13.56 1.53 -4.87
C CYS A 161 -14.54 1.84 -3.73
N LEU A 162 -14.37 3.03 -3.13
CA LEU A 162 -15.31 3.54 -2.14
C LEU A 162 -16.56 4.04 -2.86
N SER A 163 -17.70 3.42 -2.52
CA SER A 163 -19.00 3.87 -3.01
C SER A 163 -19.37 5.19 -2.36
N GLN A 164 -19.51 6.25 -3.17
CA GLN A 164 -20.29 7.42 -2.78
C GLN A 164 -21.74 7.20 -3.20
N SER A 165 -22.69 7.81 -2.48
CA SER A 165 -24.14 7.53 -2.50
C SER A 165 -24.88 7.65 -3.85
N SER A 166 -24.20 7.89 -4.97
CA SER A 166 -24.78 7.93 -6.32
C SER A 166 -24.41 6.69 -7.16
N PRO A 167 -25.35 5.74 -7.37
CA PRO A 167 -25.06 4.44 -7.98
C PRO A 167 -24.80 4.46 -9.50
N PHE A 168 -25.15 5.53 -10.22
CA PHE A 168 -25.22 5.52 -11.69
C PHE A 168 -23.90 5.82 -12.40
N LEU A 169 -23.01 6.64 -11.82
CA LEU A 169 -21.69 6.94 -12.40
C LEU A 169 -20.63 5.89 -12.02
N LEU A 170 -20.81 5.15 -10.92
CA LEU A 170 -19.85 4.15 -10.48
C LEU A 170 -19.79 2.95 -11.44
N TYR A 171 -20.93 2.41 -11.88
CA TYR A 171 -20.96 1.15 -12.62
C TYR A 171 -20.29 1.19 -14.00
N THR A 172 -20.43 2.28 -14.77
CA THR A 172 -19.87 2.40 -16.12
C THR A 172 -18.39 2.82 -16.13
N GLY A 173 -17.92 3.52 -15.09
CA GLY A 173 -16.51 3.87 -14.93
C GLY A 173 -15.66 2.72 -14.36
N ILE A 174 -16.16 2.03 -13.33
CA ILE A 174 -15.44 0.96 -12.60
C ILE A 174 -15.27 -0.30 -13.46
N ALA A 175 -16.28 -0.65 -14.26
CA ALA A 175 -16.19 -1.80 -15.16
C ALA A 175 -15.06 -1.64 -16.20
N LEU A 176 -14.77 -0.41 -16.63
CA LEU A 176 -13.70 -0.13 -17.59
C LEU A 176 -12.30 -0.21 -16.95
N VAL A 177 -12.17 0.23 -15.69
CA VAL A 177 -10.94 0.11 -14.89
C VAL A 177 -10.53 -1.36 -14.73
N LEU A 178 -11.50 -2.24 -14.50
CA LEU A 178 -11.30 -3.68 -14.29
C LEU A 178 -10.76 -4.42 -15.54
N ILE A 179 -11.00 -3.90 -16.74
CA ILE A 179 -10.67 -4.57 -18.01
C ILE A 179 -9.31 -4.15 -18.57
N VAL A 180 -8.84 -2.93 -18.26
CA VAL A 180 -7.66 -2.35 -18.95
C VAL A 180 -6.38 -2.43 -18.11
N LEU A 181 -6.49 -2.51 -16.78
CA LEU A 181 -5.35 -2.41 -15.86
C LEU A 181 -4.97 -3.72 -15.12
N LEU A 182 -5.80 -4.77 -15.23
CA LEU A 182 -5.56 -6.12 -14.70
C LEU A 182 -5.40 -7.14 -15.85
#